data_AF-A0A7W6UKV0-F1
#
_entry.id   AF-A0A7W6UKV0-F1
#
_cell.length_a   1.000
_cell.length_b   1.000
_cell.length_c   1.000
_cell.angle_alpha   90.00
_cell.angle_beta   90.00
_cell.angle_gamma   90.00
#
_symmetry.space_group_name_H-M   'P 1'
#
loop_
_entity.id
_entity.type
_entity.pdbx_description
1 polymer ?
#
loop_
_entity_poly.entity_id
_entity_poly.type
_entity_poly.pdbx_seq_one_letter_code
_entity_poly.pdbx_strand_id
1 'polypeptide(L)'
;MSIGSRLWGAALALSLCLPVAAHGAEVAKKDAPTPLSAYELYRIYGDKTWTWNTGGGRFFDDGRRFVAWSDDKGKPSFAEGRWVVDDLGQLCMRATWTNAEGAARASTCFGHRKIGNTIYQRRQPSGDWYVFRHASVRQGDEFQKLVPADTVSAKASELKQILLSQEVARKGG
;
A
#
# COMPACT_ATOMS: atom_id res chain seq x y z
N MET A 1 57.81 73.96 34.49
CA MET A 1 58.03 72.51 34.60
C MET A 1 57.23 71.81 33.51
N SER A 2 57.93 70.91 32.81
CA SER A 2 57.48 69.95 31.78
C SER A 2 56.99 70.46 30.42
N ILE A 3 57.87 70.21 29.44
CA ILE A 3 57.68 70.23 27.98
C ILE A 3 57.23 68.82 27.58
N GLY A 4 56.33 68.70 26.59
CA GLY A 4 55.93 67.39 26.06
C GLY A 4 55.22 67.47 24.72
N SER A 5 55.99 67.68 23.65
CA SER A 5 55.58 67.41 22.26
C SER A 5 55.36 65.91 22.05
N ARG A 6 54.40 65.50 21.19
CA ARG A 6 54.66 64.77 19.92
C ARG A 6 53.45 63.98 19.36
N LEU A 7 53.33 64.12 18.04
CA LEU A 7 53.05 63.11 17.00
C LEU A 7 51.59 62.77 16.63
N TRP A 8 51.31 63.06 15.36
CA TRP A 8 50.32 62.46 14.48
C TRP A 8 50.27 60.93 14.58
N GLY A 9 49.05 60.40 14.52
CA GLY A 9 48.77 59.01 14.19
C GLY A 9 47.41 58.90 13.53
N ALA A 10 47.34 59.14 12.22
CA ALA A 10 46.25 58.63 11.39
C ALA A 10 46.53 57.14 11.13
N ALA A 11 45.61 56.26 11.52
CA ALA A 11 45.65 54.86 11.13
C ALA A 11 44.23 54.33 10.94
N LEU A 12 44.06 53.65 9.80
CA LEU A 12 42.82 53.25 9.16
C LEU A 12 41.91 52.39 10.04
N ALA A 13 40.61 52.71 10.05
CA ALA A 13 39.56 51.76 10.40
C ALA A 13 39.39 50.77 9.22
N LEU A 14 40.03 49.60 9.32
CA LEU A 14 39.74 48.48 8.41
C LEU A 14 38.49 47.75 8.93
N SER A 15 37.32 48.20 8.47
CA SER A 15 36.06 47.49 8.70
C SER A 15 36.06 46.21 7.87
N LEU A 16 36.38 45.07 8.49
CA LEU A 16 36.23 43.74 7.91
C LEU A 16 34.73 43.43 7.75
N CYS A 17 34.16 43.80 6.61
CA CYS A 17 32.92 43.21 6.14
C CYS A 17 33.21 41.76 5.72
N LEU A 18 32.98 40.83 6.64
CA LEU A 18 32.91 39.41 6.30
C LEU A 18 31.67 39.18 5.41
N PRO A 19 31.79 38.53 4.25
CA PRO A 19 30.61 38.12 3.50
C PRO A 19 29.94 37.01 4.30
N VAL A 20 28.72 37.27 4.77
CA VAL A 20 27.83 36.21 5.25
C VAL A 20 27.54 35.33 4.03
N ALA A 21 28.23 34.19 3.94
CA ALA A 21 27.89 33.15 3.01
C ALA A 21 26.50 32.61 3.41
N ALA A 22 25.47 33.16 2.78
CA ALA A 22 24.13 32.60 2.81
C ALA A 22 24.21 31.22 2.16
N HIS A 23 24.36 30.19 2.99
CA HIS A 23 24.18 28.81 2.57
C HIS A 23 22.69 28.68 2.25
N GLY A 24 22.36 28.86 0.97
CA GLY A 24 21.05 28.50 0.46
C GLY A 24 20.85 27.02 0.75
N ALA A 25 20.04 26.71 1.76
CA ALA A 25 19.55 25.37 1.93
C ALA A 25 18.74 25.04 0.68
N GLU A 26 19.29 24.21 -0.21
CA GLU A 26 18.48 23.54 -1.22
C GLU A 26 17.43 22.74 -0.46
N VAL A 27 16.21 23.27 -0.41
CA VAL A 27 15.06 22.52 0.05
C VAL A 27 14.87 21.42 -0.99
N ALA A 28 15.38 20.22 -0.70
CA ALA A 28 15.18 19.04 -1.53
C ALA A 28 13.69 18.95 -1.89
N LYS A 29 13.41 19.09 -3.19
CA LYS A 29 12.04 19.08 -3.72
C LYS A 29 11.42 17.73 -3.34
N LYS A 30 10.46 17.73 -2.41
CA LYS A 30 9.76 16.50 -2.05
C LYS A 30 8.95 16.05 -3.28
N ASP A 31 9.23 14.86 -3.78
CA ASP A 31 8.48 14.28 -4.89
C ASP A 31 6.99 14.25 -4.55
N ALA A 32 6.16 14.74 -5.47
CA ALA A 32 4.72 14.67 -5.31
C ALA A 32 4.24 13.22 -5.42
N PRO A 33 3.28 12.76 -4.60
CA PRO A 33 2.75 11.41 -4.71
C PRO A 33 2.07 11.17 -6.07
N THR A 34 2.56 10.20 -6.83
CA THR A 34 1.99 9.80 -8.13
C THR A 34 1.24 8.47 -8.01
N PRO A 35 0.10 8.27 -8.69
CA PRO A 35 -0.53 6.95 -8.74
C PRO A 35 0.38 5.89 -9.36
N LEU A 36 0.23 4.64 -8.93
CA LEU A 36 0.77 3.51 -9.69
C LEU A 36 -0.09 3.30 -10.95
N SER A 37 0.55 2.92 -12.05
CA SER A 37 -0.15 2.48 -13.27
C SER A 37 -0.84 1.14 -13.07
N ALA A 38 -1.80 0.84 -13.96
CA ALA A 38 -2.45 -0.46 -14.04
C ALA A 38 -1.44 -1.60 -14.22
N TYR A 39 -0.40 -1.36 -15.03
CA TYR A 39 0.68 -2.34 -15.26
C TYR A 39 1.53 -2.58 -14.01
N GLU A 40 1.92 -1.54 -13.27
CA GLU A 40 2.67 -1.70 -12.01
C GLU A 40 1.86 -2.49 -10.99
N LEU A 41 0.57 -2.18 -10.83
CA LEU A 41 -0.33 -2.94 -9.97
C LEU A 41 -0.49 -4.38 -10.43
N TYR A 42 -0.62 -4.61 -11.73
CA TYR A 42 -0.66 -5.95 -12.28
C TYR A 42 0.59 -6.75 -11.92
N ARG A 43 1.79 -6.16 -12.02
CA ARG A 43 3.05 -6.82 -11.63
C ARG A 43 3.15 -7.11 -10.13
N ILE A 44 2.48 -6.30 -9.30
CA ILE A 44 2.41 -6.51 -7.85
C ILE A 44 1.47 -7.67 -7.51
N TYR A 45 0.29 -7.75 -8.13
CA TYR A 45 -0.76 -8.68 -7.70
C TYR A 45 -0.91 -9.94 -8.55
N GLY A 46 -0.60 -9.87 -9.85
CA GLY A 46 -0.81 -10.97 -10.80
C GLY A 46 -0.13 -12.27 -10.37
N ASP A 47 -0.92 -13.34 -10.36
CA ASP A 47 -0.59 -14.70 -9.90
C ASP A 47 -0.07 -14.80 -8.46
N LYS A 48 -0.31 -13.77 -7.64
CA LYS A 48 0.01 -13.79 -6.22
C LYS A 48 -1.20 -14.06 -5.35
N THR A 49 -0.90 -14.51 -4.15
CA THR A 49 -1.86 -14.62 -3.06
C THR A 49 -1.51 -13.59 -2.00
N TRP A 50 -2.48 -12.75 -1.63
CA TRP A 50 -2.36 -11.86 -0.48
C TRP A 50 -2.83 -12.61 0.76
N THR A 51 -1.90 -12.94 1.63
CA THR A 51 -2.17 -13.63 2.90
C THR A 51 -2.65 -12.64 3.95
N TRP A 52 -3.75 -12.96 4.63
CA TRP A 52 -4.30 -12.21 5.76
C TRP A 52 -4.18 -13.02 7.05
N ASN A 53 -4.46 -12.41 8.20
CA ASN A 53 -4.38 -13.11 9.49
C ASN A 53 -5.35 -14.29 9.58
N THR A 54 -6.52 -14.17 8.96
CA THR A 54 -7.59 -15.17 9.01
C THR A 54 -8.10 -15.54 7.62
N GLY A 55 -7.22 -15.57 6.61
CA GLY A 55 -7.62 -15.92 5.26
C GLY A 55 -6.62 -15.48 4.20
N GLY A 56 -7.10 -15.36 2.97
CA GLY A 56 -6.32 -14.79 1.89
C GLY A 56 -7.12 -14.65 0.61
N GLY A 57 -6.58 -13.84 -0.31
CA GLY A 57 -7.13 -13.64 -1.65
C GLY A 57 -6.10 -13.93 -2.72
N ARG A 58 -6.43 -14.80 -3.67
CA ARG A 58 -5.62 -15.12 -4.84
C ARG A 58 -6.08 -14.34 -6.06
N PHE A 59 -5.12 -13.68 -6.70
CA PHE A 59 -5.28 -12.85 -7.88
C PHE A 59 -4.76 -13.60 -9.10
N PHE A 60 -5.59 -14.43 -9.73
CA PHE A 60 -5.20 -15.16 -10.93
C PHE A 60 -4.99 -14.18 -12.09
N ASP A 61 -3.88 -14.35 -12.81
CA ASP A 61 -3.68 -13.66 -14.08
C ASP A 61 -4.75 -14.07 -15.10
N ASP A 62 -4.93 -15.39 -15.23
CA ASP A 62 -5.95 -16.00 -16.07
C ASP A 62 -7.35 -15.44 -15.75
N GLY A 63 -7.93 -14.81 -16.77
CA GLY A 63 -9.26 -14.21 -16.71
C GLY A 63 -9.40 -13.11 -15.64
N ARG A 64 -8.31 -12.63 -15.04
CA ARG A 64 -8.36 -11.70 -13.89
C ARG A 64 -9.26 -12.20 -12.77
N ARG A 65 -9.29 -13.52 -12.55
CA ARG A 65 -10.15 -14.16 -11.53
C ARG A 65 -9.62 -13.86 -10.14
N PHE A 66 -10.54 -13.67 -9.21
CA PHE A 66 -10.25 -13.52 -7.79
C PHE A 66 -10.94 -14.63 -7.03
N VAL A 67 -10.17 -15.36 -6.22
CA VAL A 67 -10.70 -16.36 -5.28
C VAL A 67 -10.21 -15.99 -3.90
N ALA A 68 -11.05 -16.11 -2.88
CA ALA A 68 -10.65 -15.85 -1.50
C ALA A 68 -11.34 -16.81 -0.55
N TRP A 69 -10.78 -16.90 0.65
CA TRP A 69 -11.49 -17.37 1.82
C TRP A 69 -11.13 -16.50 3.01
N SER A 70 -12.02 -16.43 3.98
CA SER A 70 -11.72 -15.86 5.29
C SER A 70 -12.51 -16.58 6.37
N ASP A 71 -11.98 -16.53 7.58
CA ASP A 71 -12.64 -16.93 8.81
C ASP A 71 -12.64 -15.75 9.78
N ASP A 72 -13.72 -14.97 9.77
CA ASP A 72 -13.88 -13.89 10.74
C ASP A 72 -14.58 -14.43 11.99
N LYS A 73 -13.81 -14.66 13.06
CA LYS A 73 -14.31 -15.08 14.38
C LYS A 73 -15.19 -16.35 14.34
N GLY A 74 -14.77 -17.35 13.57
CA GLY A 74 -15.50 -18.62 13.43
C GLY A 74 -16.63 -18.56 12.39
N LYS A 75 -16.68 -17.52 11.57
CA LYS A 75 -17.61 -17.38 10.45
C LYS A 75 -16.85 -17.56 9.13
N PRO A 76 -16.63 -18.81 8.70
CA PRO A 76 -15.94 -19.07 7.45
C PRO A 76 -16.78 -18.63 6.25
N SER A 77 -16.10 -18.09 5.25
CA SER A 77 -16.69 -17.71 3.98
C SER A 77 -15.68 -17.92 2.85
N PHE A 78 -16.18 -18.17 1.66
CA PHE A 78 -15.37 -18.14 0.44
C PHE A 78 -15.88 -17.04 -0.49
N ALA A 79 -15.02 -16.59 -1.38
CA ALA A 79 -15.38 -15.62 -2.40
C ALA A 79 -14.87 -16.02 -3.78
N GLU A 80 -15.69 -15.77 -4.79
CA GLU A 80 -15.32 -15.92 -6.19
C GLU A 80 -15.71 -14.63 -6.94
N GLY A 81 -14.85 -14.19 -7.85
CA GLY A 81 -15.08 -12.97 -8.60
C GLY A 81 -13.90 -12.58 -9.49
N ARG A 82 -13.67 -11.28 -9.62
CA ARG A 82 -12.61 -10.71 -10.46
C ARG A 82 -11.86 -9.62 -9.72
N TRP A 83 -10.62 -9.39 -10.12
CA TRP A 83 -9.84 -8.26 -9.67
C TRP A 83 -9.51 -7.33 -10.84
N VAL A 84 -9.60 -6.03 -10.59
CA VAL A 84 -9.35 -5.00 -11.61
C VAL A 84 -8.33 -4.00 -11.09
N VAL A 85 -7.53 -3.45 -12.01
CA VAL A 85 -6.56 -2.39 -11.74
C VAL A 85 -6.71 -1.28 -12.77
N ASP A 86 -6.40 -0.04 -12.39
CA ASP A 86 -6.44 1.12 -13.28
C ASP A 86 -5.21 2.03 -13.10
N ASP A 87 -5.07 3.01 -14.00
CA ASP A 87 -3.96 3.99 -13.99
C ASP A 87 -4.13 5.11 -12.94
N LEU A 88 -5.20 5.06 -12.13
CA LEU A 88 -5.39 5.92 -10.97
C LEU A 88 -4.84 5.28 -9.69
N GLY A 89 -4.11 4.17 -9.81
CA GLY A 89 -3.52 3.45 -8.69
C GLY A 89 -4.52 2.58 -7.94
N GLN A 90 -5.68 2.28 -8.53
CA GLN A 90 -6.69 1.50 -7.84
C GLN A 90 -6.55 0.01 -8.14
N LEU A 91 -6.62 -0.81 -7.09
CA LEU A 91 -6.93 -2.23 -7.15
C LEU A 91 -8.33 -2.44 -6.56
N CYS A 92 -9.20 -3.19 -7.21
CA CYS A 92 -10.48 -3.62 -6.62
C CYS A 92 -10.65 -5.13 -6.71
N MET A 93 -10.99 -5.75 -5.58
CA MET A 93 -11.47 -7.12 -5.47
C MET A 93 -13.00 -7.10 -5.51
N ARG A 94 -13.59 -7.54 -6.63
CA ARG A 94 -15.03 -7.58 -6.84
C ARG A 94 -15.49 -9.03 -6.80
N ALA A 95 -16.12 -9.44 -5.71
CA ALA A 95 -16.45 -10.85 -5.48
C ALA A 95 -17.81 -11.04 -4.83
N THR A 96 -18.37 -12.23 -5.04
CA THR A 96 -19.50 -12.72 -4.24
C THR A 96 -18.94 -13.51 -3.09
N TRP A 97 -19.20 -13.06 -1.86
CA TRP A 97 -18.87 -13.76 -0.63
C TRP A 97 -20.04 -14.63 -0.22
N THR A 98 -19.76 -15.89 0.07
CA THR A 98 -20.76 -16.87 0.48
C THR A 98 -20.37 -17.45 1.83
N ASN A 99 -21.33 -17.45 2.76
CA ASN A 99 -21.23 -18.04 4.09
C ASN A 99 -22.52 -18.82 4.41
N ALA A 100 -22.67 -19.27 5.66
CA ALA A 100 -23.86 -20.03 6.08
C ALA A 100 -25.17 -19.21 6.02
N GLU A 101 -25.08 -17.89 6.12
CA GLU A 101 -26.19 -16.93 6.12
C GLU A 101 -26.65 -16.60 4.68
N GLY A 102 -25.76 -16.74 3.69
CA GLY A 102 -26.10 -16.56 2.28
C GLY A 102 -24.93 -16.05 1.44
N ALA A 103 -25.27 -15.52 0.24
CA ALA A 103 -24.31 -14.96 -0.69
C ALA A 103 -24.55 -13.46 -0.91
N ALA A 104 -23.49 -12.65 -0.85
CA ALA A 104 -23.55 -11.21 -1.05
C ALA A 104 -22.38 -10.70 -1.89
N ARG A 105 -22.65 -9.77 -2.82
CA ARG A 105 -21.60 -9.11 -3.59
C ARG A 105 -20.93 -8.02 -2.76
N ALA A 106 -19.61 -7.99 -2.77
CA ALA A 106 -18.82 -6.93 -2.18
C ALA A 106 -17.68 -6.50 -3.10
N SER A 107 -17.33 -5.21 -3.04
CA SER A 107 -16.17 -4.65 -3.71
C SER A 107 -15.27 -4.00 -2.67
N THR A 108 -14.09 -4.56 -2.45
CA THR A 108 -13.06 -3.92 -1.61
C THR A 108 -11.97 -3.36 -2.51
N CYS A 109 -11.74 -2.05 -2.43
CA CYS A 109 -10.76 -1.35 -3.25
C CYS A 109 -9.63 -0.75 -2.42
N PHE A 110 -8.43 -0.71 -3.00
CA PHE A 110 -7.24 -0.12 -2.43
C PHE A 110 -6.62 0.87 -3.42
N GLY A 111 -6.31 2.08 -2.95
CA GLY A 111 -5.55 3.06 -3.71
C GLY A 111 -4.06 2.91 -3.46
N HIS A 112 -3.24 3.14 -4.48
CA HIS A 112 -1.79 3.05 -4.43
C HIS A 112 -1.15 4.30 -5.02
N ARG A 113 -0.17 4.85 -4.30
CA ARG A 113 0.65 5.97 -4.76
C ARG A 113 2.12 5.71 -4.44
N LYS A 114 3.03 6.30 -5.20
CA LYS A 114 4.46 6.26 -4.94
C LYS A 114 5.05 7.65 -4.74
N ILE A 115 6.02 7.73 -3.85
CA ILE A 115 6.93 8.88 -3.65
C ILE A 115 8.34 8.29 -3.77
N GLY A 116 9.07 8.66 -4.82
CA GLY A 116 10.26 7.92 -5.25
C GLY A 116 9.92 6.42 -5.44
N ASN A 117 10.67 5.54 -4.77
CA ASN A 117 10.48 4.09 -4.83
C ASN A 117 9.62 3.51 -3.69
N THR A 118 9.14 4.34 -2.77
CA THR A 118 8.25 3.91 -1.68
C THR A 118 6.82 3.92 -2.18
N ILE A 119 6.11 2.80 -2.01
CA ILE A 119 4.71 2.64 -2.37
C ILE A 119 3.85 2.73 -1.12
N TYR A 120 2.82 3.55 -1.19
CA TYR A 120 1.79 3.71 -0.19
C TYR A 120 0.50 3.06 -0.67
N GLN A 121 -0.24 2.47 0.26
CA GLN A 121 -1.55 1.89 0.03
C GLN A 121 -2.54 2.52 1.00
N ARG A 122 -3.81 2.64 0.58
CA ARG A 122 -4.92 2.90 1.48
C ARG A 122 -6.11 2.05 1.09
N ARG A 123 -6.93 1.67 2.07
CA ARG A 123 -8.25 1.10 1.79
C ARG A 123 -9.23 2.21 1.39
N GLN A 124 -9.99 2.03 0.33
CA GLN A 124 -11.01 2.99 -0.08
C GLN A 124 -12.34 2.74 0.66
N PRO A 125 -13.19 3.77 0.85
CA PRO A 125 -12.99 5.17 0.45
C PRO A 125 -12.21 6.03 1.47
N SER A 126 -12.08 5.56 2.72
CA SER A 126 -11.70 6.42 3.85
C SER A 126 -10.59 5.86 4.75
N GLY A 127 -9.86 4.84 4.29
CA GLY A 127 -8.71 4.32 5.01
C GLY A 127 -7.51 5.26 4.93
N ASP A 128 -6.66 5.22 5.95
CA ASP A 128 -5.43 5.98 5.99
C ASP A 128 -4.39 5.44 5.01
N TRP A 129 -3.52 6.33 4.52
CA TRP A 129 -2.35 5.93 3.76
C TRP A 129 -1.28 5.35 4.68
N TYR A 130 -0.78 4.17 4.35
CA TYR A 130 0.38 3.55 5.01
C TYR A 130 1.40 3.09 3.98
N VAL A 131 2.64 2.88 4.43
CA VAL A 131 3.69 2.32 3.58
C VAL A 131 3.37 0.85 3.31
N PHE A 132 3.07 0.57 2.06
CA PHE A 132 2.82 -0.78 1.56
C PHE A 132 4.12 -1.50 1.22
N ARG A 133 5.07 -0.75 0.64
CA ARG A 133 6.40 -1.22 0.30
C ARG A 133 7.39 -0.08 0.47
N HIS A 134 8.40 -0.25 1.32
CA HIS A 134 9.51 0.71 1.38
C HIS A 134 10.36 0.64 0.09
N ALA A 135 11.12 1.70 -0.19
CA ALA A 135 12.03 1.75 -1.35
C ALA A 135 12.93 0.50 -1.43
N SER A 136 13.66 0.22 -0.34
CA SER A 136 14.23 -1.08 -0.03
C SER A 136 13.23 -1.87 0.80
N VAL A 137 12.83 -3.05 0.34
CA VAL A 137 11.83 -3.89 1.02
C VAL A 137 12.28 -4.16 2.46
N ARG A 138 11.37 -3.95 3.41
CA ARG A 138 11.61 -4.18 4.84
C ARG A 138 10.75 -5.32 5.35
N GLN A 139 11.20 -5.95 6.44
CA GLN A 139 10.37 -6.87 7.19
C GLN A 139 9.10 -6.13 7.66
N GLY A 140 7.94 -6.76 7.46
CA GLY A 140 6.66 -6.19 7.86
C GLY A 140 6.01 -5.28 6.82
N ASP A 141 6.66 -5.05 5.67
CA ASP A 141 5.97 -4.46 4.52
C ASP A 141 4.77 -5.32 4.14
N GLU A 142 3.59 -4.70 3.99
CA GLU A 142 2.38 -5.41 3.57
C GLU A 142 2.59 -6.13 2.23
N PHE A 143 3.43 -5.56 1.36
CA PHE A 143 3.89 -6.18 0.12
C PHE A 143 4.49 -7.59 0.31
N GLN A 144 5.12 -7.90 1.44
CA GLN A 144 5.68 -9.23 1.70
C GLN A 144 4.61 -10.30 1.92
N LYS A 145 3.36 -9.91 2.21
CA LYS A 145 2.24 -10.85 2.32
C LYS A 145 1.71 -11.31 0.96
N LEU A 146 2.22 -10.74 -0.14
CA LEU A 146 1.93 -11.19 -1.50
C LEU A 146 2.93 -12.27 -1.93
N VAL A 147 2.50 -13.53 -1.86
CA VAL A 147 3.35 -14.70 -2.16
C VAL A 147 3.01 -15.29 -3.53
N PRO A 148 4.01 -15.80 -4.28
CA PRO A 148 3.80 -16.44 -5.59
C PRO A 148 3.35 -17.90 -5.46
N ALA A 149 2.42 -18.19 -4.54
CA ALA A 149 1.91 -19.52 -4.28
C ALA A 149 0.40 -19.47 -4.11
N ASP A 150 -0.30 -20.52 -4.55
CA ASP A 150 -1.74 -20.67 -4.29
C ASP A 150 -1.97 -21.33 -2.94
N THR A 151 -2.28 -20.52 -1.92
CA THR A 151 -2.62 -20.99 -0.57
C THR A 151 -4.13 -20.86 -0.28
N VAL A 152 -4.94 -20.55 -1.30
CA VAL A 152 -6.34 -20.13 -1.13
C VAL A 152 -7.32 -21.08 -1.80
N SER A 153 -7.02 -21.56 -3.02
CA SER A 153 -8.00 -22.26 -3.85
C SER A 153 -8.52 -23.54 -3.22
N ALA A 154 -7.65 -24.34 -2.60
CA ALA A 154 -8.04 -25.59 -1.96
C ALA A 154 -9.06 -25.33 -0.83
N LYS A 155 -8.78 -24.36 0.06
CA LYS A 155 -9.67 -24.04 1.17
C LYS A 155 -10.97 -23.39 0.72
N ALA A 156 -10.90 -22.48 -0.25
CA ALA A 156 -12.10 -21.87 -0.84
C ALA A 156 -13.02 -22.93 -1.48
N SER A 157 -12.45 -23.91 -2.19
CA SER A 157 -13.21 -25.02 -2.78
C SER A 157 -13.84 -25.92 -1.70
N GLU A 158 -13.11 -26.25 -0.64
CA GLU A 158 -13.64 -27.00 0.50
C GLU A 158 -14.85 -26.30 1.12
N LEU A 159 -14.71 -25.01 1.44
CA LEU A 159 -15.80 -24.20 1.99
C LEU A 159 -17.01 -24.13 1.06
N LYS A 160 -16.78 -24.02 -0.25
CA LYS A 160 -17.84 -24.03 -1.25
C LYS A 160 -18.65 -25.33 -1.21
N GLN A 161 -18.00 -26.49 -1.12
CA GLN A 161 -18.71 -27.77 -1.03
C GLN A 161 -19.50 -27.91 0.27
N ILE A 162 -18.93 -27.48 1.40
CA ILE A 162 -19.60 -27.52 2.71
C ILE A 162 -20.85 -26.65 2.70
N LEU A 163 -20.74 -25.40 2.24
CA LEU A 163 -21.84 -24.44 2.27
C LEU A 163 -22.96 -24.81 1.29
N LEU A 164 -22.63 -25.34 0.11
CA LEU A 164 -23.63 -25.86 -0.84
C LEU A 164 -24.41 -27.05 -0.25
N SER A 165 -23.70 -27.96 0.44
CA SER A 165 -24.35 -29.11 1.09
C SER A 165 -25.32 -28.68 2.20
N GLN A 166 -24.93 -27.66 2.99
CA GLN A 166 -25.79 -27.08 4.02
C GLN A 166 -27.03 -26.39 3.44
N GLU A 167 -26.89 -25.70 2.30
CA GLU A 167 -28.02 -25.07 1.62
C GLU A 167 -29.04 -26.09 1.13
N VAL A 168 -28.59 -27.21 0.55
CA VAL A 168 -29.45 -28.31 0.11
C VAL A 168 -30.21 -28.90 1.29
N ALA A 169 -29.52 -29.19 2.40
CA ALA A 169 -30.15 -29.73 3.61
C ALA A 169 -31.23 -28.79 4.18
N ARG A 170 -31.03 -27.46 4.11
CA ARG A 170 -32.01 -26.46 4.57
C ARG A 170 -33.25 -26.38 3.69
N LYS A 171 -33.12 -26.64 2.38
CA LYS A 171 -34.23 -26.52 1.41
C LYS A 171 -35.02 -27.83 1.23
N GLY A 172 -34.43 -28.97 1.59
CA GLY A 172 -35.01 -30.30 1.40
C GLY A 172 -35.63 -30.96 2.64
N GLY A 173 -35.67 -30.27 3.78
CA GLY A 173 -36.36 -30.69 5.00
C GLY A 173 -37.52 -29.76 5.32
#